data_AF-A0A170U6P2-F1
#
_entry.id   AF-A0A170U6P2-F1
#
_cell.length_a   1.000
_cell.length_b   1.000
_cell.length_c   1.000
_cell.angle_alpha   90.00
_cell.angle_beta   90.00
_cell.angle_gamma   90.00
#
_symmetry.space_group_name_H-M   'P 1'
#
loop_
_entity.id
_entity.type
_entity.pdbx_description
1 polymer ?
#
loop_
_entity_poly.entity_id
_entity_poly.type
_entity_poly.pdbx_seq_one_letter_code
_entity_poly.pdbx_strand_id
1 'polypeptide(L)'
;APFFFASNTKYTNKLIKGGVKLLGRVMKESWGPEWLETAERIANTEITCCDKLEELRQVDEQKLNVLNHGDFWTSNYFIQVHAHVLDMITPIGIRFVVFSDVP
;
A
#
# COMPACT_ATOMS: atom_id res chain seq x y z
N ALA A 1 4.92 -6.15 15.16
CA ALA A 1 3.62 -5.55 15.52
C ALA A 1 2.92 -5.13 14.23
N PRO A 2 1.67 -5.57 13.96
CA PRO A 2 1.04 -5.46 12.64
C PRO A 2 0.86 -4.00 12.15
N PHE A 3 0.96 -3.04 13.05
CA PHE A 3 0.66 -1.63 12.80
C PHE A 3 1.89 -0.72 12.77
N PHE A 4 3.10 -1.26 12.61
CA PHE A 4 4.31 -0.44 12.70
C PHE A 4 4.31 0.70 11.68
N PHE A 5 4.02 0.41 10.40
CA PHE A 5 3.89 1.44 9.36
C PHE A 5 2.63 2.30 9.50
N ALA A 6 1.59 1.78 10.17
CA ALA A 6 0.34 2.48 10.47
C ALA A 6 0.43 3.42 11.69
N SER A 7 1.52 3.37 12.47
CA SER A 7 1.67 4.19 13.66
C SER A 7 2.30 5.55 13.34
N ASN A 8 1.72 6.65 13.85
CA ASN A 8 2.27 8.01 13.72
C ASN A 8 3.32 8.26 14.81
N THR A 9 4.53 7.76 14.59
CA THR A 9 5.65 7.95 15.51
C THR A 9 6.79 8.68 14.82
N LYS A 10 7.68 9.28 15.62
CA LYS A 10 8.91 9.91 15.10
C LYS A 10 9.75 8.94 14.26
N TYR A 11 9.80 7.66 14.61
CA TYR A 11 10.60 6.66 13.92
C TYR A 11 9.99 6.25 12.59
N THR A 12 8.67 6.02 12.57
CA THR A 12 7.94 5.64 11.36
C THR A 12 7.88 6.79 10.35
N ASN A 13 7.71 8.03 10.82
CA ASN A 13 7.77 9.23 9.97
C ASN A 13 9.17 9.41 9.35
N LYS A 14 10.25 9.19 10.11
CA LYS A 14 11.62 9.22 9.55
C LYS A 14 11.83 8.13 8.50
N LEU A 15 11.33 6.92 8.76
CA LEU A 15 11.43 5.80 7.84
C LEU A 15 10.69 6.08 6.52
N ILE A 16 9.45 6.58 6.59
CA ILE A 16 8.64 6.93 5.42
C ILE A 16 9.29 8.06 4.63
N LYS A 17 9.65 9.18 5.27
CA LYS A 17 10.30 10.32 4.60
C LYS A 17 11.63 9.93 3.95
N GLY A 18 12.46 9.20 4.69
CA GLY A 18 13.74 8.68 4.19
C GLY A 18 13.56 7.73 3.00
N GLY A 19 12.59 6.82 3.08
CA GLY A 19 12.28 5.87 2.02
C GLY A 19 11.82 6.56 0.73
N VAL A 20 10.88 7.51 0.83
CA VAL A 20 10.38 8.29 -0.31
C VAL A 20 11.50 9.11 -0.95
N LYS A 21 12.35 9.76 -0.15
CA LYS A 21 13.50 10.52 -0.64
C LYS A 21 14.53 9.64 -1.34
N LEU A 22 14.85 8.48 -0.76
CA LEU A 22 15.79 7.52 -1.33
C LEU A 22 15.26 6.93 -2.63
N LEU A 23 13.98 6.55 -2.67
CA LEU A 23 13.34 6.04 -3.88
C LEU A 23 13.42 7.06 -5.02
N GLY A 24 13.01 8.31 -4.76
CA GLY A 24 13.10 9.37 -5.75
C GLY A 24 14.53 9.58 -6.27
N ARG A 25 15.55 9.46 -5.41
CA ARG A 25 16.95 9.51 -5.84
C ARG A 25 17.33 8.35 -6.76
N VAL A 26 17.07 7.11 -6.34
CA VAL A 26 17.42 5.90 -7.10
C VAL A 26 16.73 5.87 -8.46
N MET A 27 15.48 6.32 -8.52
CA MET A 27 14.75 6.43 -9.78
C MET A 27 15.45 7.38 -10.76
N LYS A 28 15.93 8.55 -10.30
CA LYS A 28 16.68 9.48 -11.15
C LYS A 28 18.00 8.91 -11.64
N GLU A 29 18.68 8.16 -10.78
CA GLU A 29 20.03 7.66 -11.05
C GLU A 29 20.05 6.38 -11.89
N SER A 30 19.01 5.54 -11.81
CA SER A 30 19.11 4.16 -12.29
C SER A 30 17.95 3.65 -13.13
N TRP A 31 16.80 4.34 -13.19
CA TRP A 31 15.59 3.76 -13.83
C TRP A 31 15.37 4.25 -15.26
N GLY A 32 16.15 5.24 -15.73
CA GLY A 32 16.04 5.77 -17.09
C GLY A 32 15.34 7.14 -17.15
N PRO A 33 15.48 7.86 -18.29
CA PRO A 33 14.99 9.22 -18.45
C PRO A 33 13.47 9.35 -18.35
N GLU A 34 12.71 8.32 -18.72
CA GLU A 34 11.25 8.30 -18.66
C GLU A 34 10.71 8.36 -17.22
N TRP A 35 11.54 8.05 -16.22
CA TRP A 35 11.16 8.10 -14.81
C TRP A 35 11.50 9.41 -14.12
N LEU A 36 12.18 10.35 -14.78
CA LEU A 36 12.68 11.59 -14.14
C LEU A 36 11.55 12.44 -13.55
N GLU A 37 10.46 12.62 -14.29
CA GLU A 37 9.29 13.39 -13.80
C GLU A 37 8.69 12.70 -12.57
N THR A 38 8.46 11.39 -12.63
CA THR A 38 7.90 10.61 -11.52
C THR A 38 8.84 10.64 -10.32
N ALA A 39 10.14 10.55 -10.54
CA ALA A 39 11.15 10.58 -9.50
C ALA A 39 11.21 11.94 -8.78
N GLU A 40 11.03 13.04 -9.53
CA GLU A 40 10.87 14.39 -8.96
C GLU A 40 9.62 14.49 -8.11
N ARG A 41 8.49 14.01 -8.62
CA ARG A 41 7.23 14.00 -7.86
C ARG A 41 7.35 13.20 -6.57
N ILE A 42 7.93 12.00 -6.62
CA ILE A 42 8.15 11.15 -5.44
C ILE A 42 9.07 11.84 -4.44
N ALA A 43 10.22 12.37 -4.87
CA ALA A 43 11.14 13.08 -3.99
C ALA A 43 10.48 14.30 -3.30
N ASN A 44 9.64 15.04 -4.02
CA ASN A 44 8.92 16.20 -3.48
C ASN A 44 7.79 15.82 -2.52
N THR A 45 7.35 14.56 -2.54
CA THR A 45 6.28 14.08 -1.64
C THR A 45 6.79 13.87 -0.21
N GLU A 46 8.11 13.82 0.04
CA GLU A 46 8.73 13.71 1.38
C GLU A 46 8.15 14.73 2.39
N ILE A 47 7.83 15.94 1.91
CA ILE A 47 7.36 17.03 2.76
C ILE A 47 5.96 16.72 3.31
N THR A 48 5.08 16.17 2.47
CA THR A 48 3.64 16.02 2.76
C THR A 48 3.20 14.57 3.00
N CYS A 49 4.08 13.59 2.78
CA CYS A 49 3.70 12.18 2.80
C CYS A 49 3.12 11.73 4.14
N CYS A 50 3.76 12.11 5.26
CA CYS A 50 3.27 11.76 6.60
C CYS A 50 1.92 12.43 6.90
N ASP A 51 1.74 13.69 6.52
CA ASP A 51 0.51 14.44 6.81
C ASP A 51 -0.67 13.86 6.01
N LYS A 52 -0.45 13.52 4.74
CA LYS A 52 -1.45 12.84 3.90
C LYS A 52 -1.79 11.45 4.43
N LEU A 53 -0.79 10.70 4.89
CA LEU A 53 -1.03 9.39 5.51
C LEU A 53 -1.83 9.51 6.80
N GLU A 54 -1.64 10.59 7.56
CA GLU A 54 -2.40 10.82 8.78
C GLU A 54 -3.84 11.23 8.49
N GLU A 55 -4.07 12.06 7.47
CA GLU A 55 -5.40 12.41 6.98
C GLU A 55 -6.17 11.17 6.53
N LEU A 56 -5.53 10.28 5.76
CA LEU A 56 -6.14 9.03 5.28
C LEU A 56 -6.53 8.06 6.39
N ARG A 57 -5.96 8.19 7.60
CA ARG A 57 -6.28 7.34 8.76
C ARG A 57 -7.41 7.88 9.63
N GLN A 58 -7.88 9.11 9.37
CA GLN A 58 -8.93 9.69 10.17
C GLN A 58 -10.27 9.01 9.84
N VAL A 59 -10.93 8.52 10.89
CA VAL A 59 -12.29 7.97 10.81
C VAL A 59 -13.25 9.12 10.52
N ASP A 60 -14.04 8.99 9.46
CA ASP A 60 -15.07 9.96 9.11
C ASP A 60 -16.41 9.50 9.66
N GLU A 61 -16.84 10.07 10.80
CA GLU A 61 -18.08 9.68 11.49
C GLU A 61 -19.36 9.87 10.63
N GLN A 62 -19.29 10.66 9.55
CA GLN A 62 -20.42 10.87 8.64
C GLN A 62 -20.49 9.81 7.53
N LYS A 63 -19.50 8.92 7.44
CA LYS A 63 -19.40 7.86 6.43
C LYS A 63 -19.38 6.47 7.07
N LEU A 64 -19.63 5.48 6.22
CA LEU A 64 -19.42 4.09 6.57
C LEU A 64 -17.92 3.80 6.62
N ASN A 65 -17.38 3.63 7.83
CA ASN A 65 -15.98 3.25 8.04
C ASN A 65 -15.86 1.73 8.04
N VAL A 66 -15.00 1.20 7.17
CA VAL A 66 -14.74 -0.24 7.05
C VAL A 66 -13.24 -0.47 6.95
N LEU A 67 -12.78 -1.59 7.50
CA LEU A 67 -11.40 -2.02 7.31
C LEU A 67 -11.23 -2.50 5.86
N ASN A 68 -10.53 -1.71 5.07
CA ASN A 68 -10.22 -2.03 3.68
C ASN A 68 -8.86 -2.71 3.56
N HIS A 69 -8.71 -3.60 2.57
CA HIS A 69 -7.43 -4.26 2.27
C HIS A 69 -6.33 -3.27 1.82
N GLY A 70 -6.73 -2.12 1.27
CA GLY A 70 -5.84 -1.04 0.81
C GLY A 70 -5.15 -1.31 -0.54
N ASP A 71 -4.95 -2.57 -0.93
CA ASP A 71 -4.33 -2.95 -2.20
C ASP A 71 -5.01 -4.19 -2.82
N PHE A 72 -6.27 -4.05 -3.23
CA PHE A 72 -7.06 -5.15 -3.79
C PHE A 72 -6.75 -5.38 -5.27
N TRP A 73 -5.61 -6.01 -5.53
CA TRP A 73 -5.20 -6.45 -6.87
C TRP A 73 -5.23 -7.98 -7.00
N THR A 74 -5.33 -8.49 -8.22
CA THR A 74 -5.51 -9.94 -8.47
C THR A 74 -4.34 -10.79 -8.01
N SER A 75 -3.14 -10.22 -7.93
CA SER A 75 -1.95 -10.85 -7.33
C SER A 75 -2.01 -10.96 -5.80
N ASN A 76 -2.88 -10.17 -5.16
CA ASN A 76 -2.96 -10.00 -3.72
C ASN A 76 -4.12 -10.79 -3.10
N TYR A 77 -4.73 -11.70 -3.86
CA TYR A 77 -5.62 -12.68 -3.29
C TYR A 77 -5.49 -14.03 -4.00
N PHE A 78 -5.71 -15.09 -3.24
CA PHE A 78 -5.77 -16.44 -3.74
C PHE A 78 -7.22 -16.92 -3.74
N ILE A 79 -7.62 -17.54 -4.83
CA ILE A 79 -8.91 -18.25 -4.90
C ILE A 79 -8.65 -19.69 -4.47
N GLN A 80 -9.28 -20.09 -3.38
CA GLN A 80 -9.32 -21.49 -2.99
C GLN A 80 -10.38 -22.19 -3.84
N VAL A 81 -9.99 -23.28 -4.50
CA VAL A 81 -10.89 -24.04 -5.38
C VAL A 81 -11.03 -25.49 -4.92
N HIS A 82 -12.19 -26.08 -5.23
CA HIS A 82 -12.43 -27.51 -5.12
C HIS A 82 -12.50 -28.11 -6.52
N ALA A 83 -11.69 -29.14 -6.78
CA ALA A 83 -11.72 -29.88 -8.04
C ALA A 83 -12.71 -31.02 -7.95
N HIS A 84 -13.73 -31.01 -8.82
CA HIS A 84 -14.65 -32.12 -8.96
C HIS A 84 -14.09 -33.18 -9.92
N VAL A 85 -14.61 -34.41 -9.83
CA VAL A 85 -14.22 -35.58 -10.64
C VAL A 85 -14.42 -35.37 -12.17
N LEU A 86 -15.15 -34.32 -12.58
CA LEU A 86 -15.48 -33.99 -13.97
C LEU A 86 -14.82 -32.68 -14.46
N ASP A 87 -13.65 -32.32 -13.95
CA ASP A 87 -12.90 -31.10 -14.33
C ASP A 87 -13.64 -29.76 -14.10
N MET A 88 -14.77 -29.77 -13.38
CA MET A 88 -15.38 -28.54 -12.87
C MET A 88 -14.59 -28.02 -11.67
N ILE A 89 -14.13 -26.78 -11.78
CA ILE A 89 -13.46 -26.04 -10.72
C ILE A 89 -14.50 -25.15 -10.04
N THR A 90 -14.78 -25.40 -8.76
CA THR A 90 -15.70 -24.58 -7.96
C THR A 90 -14.89 -23.70 -7.01
N PRO A 91 -15.03 -22.36 -7.06
CA PRO A 91 -14.45 -21.48 -6.05
C PRO A 91 -15.12 -21.72 -4.70
N ILE A 92 -14.33 -22.02 -3.67
CA ILE A 92 -14.82 -22.29 -2.31
C ILE A 92 -14.35 -21.25 -1.28
N GLY A 93 -13.47 -20.32 -1.69
CA GLY A 93 -13.04 -19.25 -0.81
C GLY A 93 -12.05 -18.29 -1.47
N ILE A 94 -11.83 -17.16 -0.81
CA ILE A 94 -10.84 -16.16 -1.18
C ILE A 94 -9.99 -15.87 0.05
N ARG A 95 -8.66 -15.83 -0.14
CA ARG A 95 -7.70 -15.42 0.90
C ARG A 95 -6.91 -14.23 0.39
N PHE A 96 -7.01 -13.12 1.11
CA PHE A 96 -6.24 -11.93 0.81
C PHE A 96 -4.82 -12.06 1.38
N VAL A 97 -3.84 -11.59 0.62
CA VAL A 97 -2.43 -11.55 1.00
C VAL A 97 -1.91 -10.15 0.72
N VAL A 98 -0.99 -9.65 1.55
CA VAL A 98 -0.44 -8.28 1.46
C VAL A 98 -1.45 -7.20 1.89
N PHE A 99 -1.75 -7.16 3.19
CA PHE A 99 -2.58 -6.11 3.78
C PHE A 99 -1.80 -4.80 3.88
N SER A 100 -2.33 -3.75 3.28
CA SER A 100 -1.89 -2.37 3.50
C SER A 100 -2.99 -1.67 4.29
N ASP A 101 -3.11 -2.00 5.57
CA ASP A 101 -4.19 -1.49 6.42
C ASP A 101 -4.11 0.04 6.51
N VAL A 102 -5.10 0.71 5.92
CA VAL A 102 -5.43 2.11 6.16
C VAL A 102 -6.81 2.09 6.85
N PRO A 103 -6.92 2.56 8.10
CA PRO A 103 -8.18 2.64 8.85
C PRO A 103 -9.28 3.40 8.11
#